data_AF-A0A0G1QEA5-F1
#
_entry.id   AF-A0A0G1QEA5-F1
#
_cell.length_a   1.000
_cell.length_b   1.000
_cell.length_c   1.000
_cell.angle_alpha   90.00
_cell.angle_beta   90.00
_cell.angle_gamma   90.00
#
_symmetry.space_group_name_H-M   'P 1'
#
loop_
_entity.id
_entity.type
_entity.pdbx_description
1 polymer ?
#
loop_
_entity_poly.entity_id
_entity_poly.type
_entity_poly.pdbx_seq_one_letter_code
_entity_poly.pdbx_strand_id
1 'polypeptide(L)'
;MEARKAEKPEYRGLKLVVWAVLILVALGWGVKDYRTSQVFGTDKRYSLIITGESGETTLVSFDPTEKRILSLSYPSELLVKSRSVGEYQLGSLYKLGEYEREGGEVARRKIQGFMRIPVQGYLITGNSNVKSRSLLTRALWGRVGGRNKSNLSRLDALTLLSRINIYTWKEATQDELIRAGVLTQTDGIMRFHPERLQEYVGSRLFDWQVGVAGLTVAVVNNSGIDGLGGDIADFLTNLGFDVVAVRSGTEQKEVSRVVTSDSKKYRREVDYLQNLFGWPEAEEADTQDYRAEIVVYVGVDAVKLF
;
A
#
# COMPACT_ATOMS: atom_id res chain seq x y z
N MET A 1 10.23 -40.41 46.68
CA MET A 1 11.03 -40.50 45.44
C MET A 1 10.12 -41.09 44.37
N GLU A 2 9.54 -40.26 43.51
CA GLU A 2 8.65 -40.73 42.44
C GLU A 2 9.48 -41.31 41.28
N ALA A 3 9.20 -42.56 40.95
CA ALA A 3 9.82 -43.27 39.84
C ALA A 3 9.32 -42.68 38.51
N ARG A 4 10.22 -42.06 37.74
CA ARG A 4 9.97 -41.69 36.35
C ARG A 4 9.71 -42.97 35.55
N LYS A 5 8.45 -43.19 35.15
CA LYS A 5 8.05 -44.25 34.20
C LYS A 5 8.95 -44.17 32.96
N ALA A 6 9.70 -45.23 32.69
CA ALA A 6 10.52 -45.36 31.48
C ALA A 6 9.59 -45.49 30.27
N GLU A 7 9.67 -44.54 29.34
CA GLU A 7 8.90 -44.57 28.09
C GLU A 7 9.34 -45.72 27.20
N LYS A 8 8.37 -46.52 26.74
CA LYS A 8 8.59 -47.62 25.79
C LYS A 8 9.26 -47.07 24.49
N PRO A 9 10.27 -47.75 23.93
CA PRO A 9 11.10 -47.25 22.83
C PRO A 9 10.32 -46.94 21.54
N GLU A 10 9.21 -47.63 21.31
CA GLU A 10 8.29 -47.42 20.19
C GLU A 10 7.65 -46.01 20.19
N TYR A 11 7.35 -45.46 21.37
CA TYR A 11 6.79 -44.10 21.51
C TYR A 11 7.83 -43.01 21.33
N ARG A 12 9.14 -43.31 21.51
CA ARG A 12 10.22 -42.35 21.23
C ARG A 12 10.41 -42.11 19.73
N GLY A 13 10.35 -43.17 18.92
CA GLY A 13 10.40 -43.06 17.46
C GLY A 13 9.22 -42.27 16.89
N LEU A 14 8.01 -42.56 17.37
CA LEU A 14 6.80 -41.83 16.97
C LEU A 14 6.86 -40.34 17.35
N LYS A 15 7.32 -40.01 18.57
CA LYS A 15 7.50 -38.60 18.98
C LYS A 15 8.50 -37.85 18.12
N LEU A 16 9.62 -38.48 17.75
CA LEU A 16 10.62 -37.86 16.86
C LEU A 16 10.03 -37.59 15.48
N VAL A 17 9.25 -38.51 14.92
CA VAL A 17 8.55 -38.31 13.65
C VAL A 17 7.53 -37.17 13.76
N VAL A 18 6.74 -37.13 14.83
CA VAL A 18 5.77 -36.04 15.07
C VAL A 18 6.49 -34.68 15.20
N TRP A 19 7.59 -34.60 15.95
CA TRP A 19 8.39 -33.39 16.05
C TRP A 19 9.00 -32.97 14.71
N ALA A 20 9.53 -33.92 13.93
CA ALA A 20 10.06 -33.65 12.60
C ALA A 20 8.98 -33.10 11.65
N VAL A 21 7.78 -33.69 11.67
CA VAL A 21 6.62 -33.20 10.89
C VAL A 21 6.21 -31.79 11.34
N LEU A 22 6.13 -31.53 12.65
CA LEU A 22 5.82 -30.20 13.17
C LEU A 22 6.86 -29.15 12.77
N ILE A 23 8.14 -29.51 12.79
CA ILE A 23 9.24 -28.64 12.33
C ILE A 23 9.09 -28.36 10.83
N LEU A 24 8.81 -29.38 10.01
CA LEU A 24 8.61 -29.21 8.58
C LEU A 24 7.39 -28.32 8.26
N VAL A 25 6.29 -28.48 9.00
CA VAL A 25 5.10 -27.62 8.87
C VAL A 25 5.43 -26.18 9.28
N ALA A 26 6.15 -25.99 10.40
CA ALA A 26 6.58 -24.68 10.85
C ALA A 26 7.54 -24.01 9.84
N LEU A 27 8.48 -24.77 9.27
CA LEU A 27 9.37 -24.30 8.20
C LEU A 27 8.58 -23.95 6.94
N GLY A 28 7.62 -24.77 6.54
CA GLY A 28 6.74 -24.49 5.40
C GLY A 28 5.95 -23.19 5.58
N TRP A 29 5.41 -22.96 6.78
CA TRP A 29 4.76 -21.69 7.12
C TRP A 29 5.74 -20.52 7.13
N GLY A 30 6.95 -20.70 7.66
CA GLY A 30 7.99 -19.66 7.65
C GLY A 30 8.42 -19.27 6.24
N VAL A 31 8.62 -20.25 5.34
CA VAL A 31 8.96 -20.00 3.93
C VAL A 31 7.82 -19.29 3.21
N LYS A 32 6.56 -19.70 3.46
CA LYS A 32 5.40 -19.01 2.91
C LYS A 32 5.36 -17.55 3.36
N ASP A 33 5.50 -17.29 4.66
CA ASP A 33 5.44 -15.95 5.25
C ASP A 33 6.57 -15.06 4.71
N TYR A 34 7.78 -15.62 4.57
CA TYR A 34 8.93 -14.95 3.93
C TYR A 34 8.67 -14.60 2.45
N ARG A 35 8.10 -15.53 1.67
CA ARG A 35 7.78 -15.26 0.25
C ARG A 35 6.67 -14.24 0.06
N THR A 36 5.71 -14.17 1.00
CA THR A 36 4.62 -13.20 0.96
C THR A 36 4.97 -11.84 1.59
N SER A 37 6.12 -11.75 2.24
CA SER A 37 6.55 -10.54 2.94
C SER A 37 6.86 -9.42 1.96
N GLN A 38 6.27 -8.26 2.20
CA GLN A 38 6.50 -7.04 1.42
C GLN A 38 7.43 -6.05 2.13
N VAL A 39 7.75 -6.26 3.40
CA VAL A 39 8.49 -5.34 4.27
C VAL A 39 9.84 -5.90 4.69
N PHE A 40 9.92 -7.20 4.95
CA PHE A 40 11.17 -7.82 5.39
C PHE A 40 12.23 -7.81 4.29
N GLY A 41 13.45 -7.43 4.66
CA GLY A 41 14.60 -7.42 3.73
C GLY A 41 14.53 -6.36 2.63
N THR A 42 13.56 -5.44 2.68
CA THR A 42 13.47 -4.32 1.72
C THR A 42 13.74 -2.97 2.39
N ASP A 43 14.50 -2.16 1.66
CA ASP A 43 14.77 -0.75 1.94
C ASP A 43 13.78 0.17 1.21
N LYS A 44 12.69 -0.38 0.66
CA LYS A 44 11.61 0.43 0.08
C LYS A 44 10.68 0.96 1.17
N ARG A 45 10.16 2.17 0.94
CA ARG A 45 9.11 2.77 1.77
C ARG A 45 7.89 1.85 1.76
N TYR A 46 7.28 1.67 2.93
CA TYR A 46 6.09 0.86 3.10
C TYR A 46 4.98 1.67 3.75
N SER A 47 3.86 1.81 3.05
CA SER A 47 2.70 2.55 3.50
C SER A 47 1.53 1.60 3.72
N LEU A 48 0.81 1.81 4.81
CA LEU A 48 -0.40 1.07 5.12
C LEU A 48 -1.47 1.99 5.67
N ILE A 49 -2.72 1.60 5.49
CA ILE A 49 -3.84 2.23 6.19
C ILE A 49 -4.21 1.41 7.42
N ILE A 50 -4.55 2.11 8.49
CA ILE A 50 -5.25 1.55 9.64
C ILE A 50 -6.66 2.12 9.58
N THR A 51 -7.65 1.24 9.45
CA THR A 51 -9.05 1.63 9.44
C THR A 51 -9.83 0.70 10.35
N GLY A 52 -11.03 1.11 10.76
CA GLY A 52 -11.88 0.36 11.65
C GLY A 52 -13.35 0.52 11.32
N GLU A 53 -14.21 -0.21 12.03
CA GLU A 53 -15.67 -0.16 11.86
C GLU A 53 -16.26 1.24 12.17
N SER A 54 -15.51 2.04 12.93
CA SER A 54 -15.78 3.44 13.29
C SER A 54 -15.58 4.44 12.15
N GLY A 55 -14.84 4.06 11.09
CA GLY A 55 -14.62 4.88 9.90
C GLY A 55 -13.43 5.85 9.95
N GLU A 56 -12.79 6.04 11.11
CA GLU A 56 -11.54 6.79 11.17
C GLU A 56 -10.43 6.02 10.46
N THR A 57 -9.68 6.72 9.60
CA THR A 57 -8.62 6.11 8.82
C THR A 57 -7.32 6.86 8.99
N THR A 58 -6.27 6.14 9.37
CA THR A 58 -4.92 6.67 9.50
C THR A 58 -4.02 6.03 8.46
N LEU A 59 -3.40 6.84 7.61
CA LEU A 59 -2.29 6.40 6.80
C LEU A 59 -1.02 6.42 7.64
N VAL A 60 -0.30 5.31 7.64
CA VAL A 60 1.04 5.24 8.22
C VAL A 60 2.04 4.86 7.13
N SER A 61 3.08 5.67 6.98
CA SER A 61 4.17 5.42 6.06
C SER A 61 5.49 5.23 6.80
N PHE A 62 6.19 4.15 6.49
CA PHE A 62 7.49 3.79 7.05
C PHE A 62 8.57 4.06 6.02
N ASP A 63 9.47 4.99 6.34
CA ASP A 63 10.63 5.29 5.52
C ASP A 63 11.89 4.64 6.13
N PRO A 64 12.43 3.56 5.52
CA PRO A 64 13.64 2.93 6.01
C PRO A 64 14.92 3.74 5.74
N THR A 65 14.94 4.57 4.69
CA THR A 65 16.08 5.40 4.31
C THR A 65 16.28 6.53 5.32
N GLU A 66 15.20 7.25 5.63
CA GLU A 66 15.24 8.33 6.62
C GLU A 66 15.08 7.85 8.07
N LYS A 67 14.71 6.58 8.28
CA LYS A 67 14.35 5.99 9.59
C LYS A 67 13.26 6.79 10.29
N ARG A 68 12.20 7.11 9.56
CA ARG A 68 11.07 7.89 10.06
C ARG A 68 9.74 7.18 9.78
N ILE A 69 8.75 7.50 10.61
CA ILE A 69 7.37 7.07 10.43
C ILE A 69 6.52 8.31 10.34
N LEU A 70 5.74 8.42 9.26
CA LEU A 70 4.72 9.44 9.09
C LEU A 70 3.36 8.84 9.41
N SER A 71 2.58 9.52 10.23
CA SER A 71 1.18 9.19 10.49
C SER A 71 0.30 10.37 10.08
N LEU A 72 -0.65 10.12 9.18
CA LEU A 72 -1.68 11.08 8.76
C LEU A 72 -3.04 10.52 9.13
N SER A 73 -3.74 11.17 10.07
CA SER A 73 -5.08 10.75 10.48
C SER A 73 -6.13 11.60 9.80
N TYR A 74 -7.13 10.93 9.21
CA TYR A 74 -8.22 11.56 8.49
C TYR A 74 -9.55 11.38 9.23
N PRO A 75 -10.39 12.43 9.29
CA PRO A 75 -11.71 12.33 9.87
C PRO A 75 -12.62 11.43 9.03
N SER A 76 -13.55 10.75 9.70
CA SER A 76 -14.45 9.77 9.07
C SER A 76 -15.41 10.39 8.04
N GLU A 77 -15.79 11.63 8.29
CA GLU A 77 -16.73 12.46 7.53
C GLU A 77 -16.09 13.13 6.31
N LEU A 78 -14.78 12.95 6.10
CA LEU A 78 -14.07 13.51 4.97
C LEU A 78 -14.71 13.05 3.66
N LEU A 79 -15.19 14.00 2.86
CA LEU A 79 -15.71 13.70 1.54
C LEU A 79 -14.57 13.60 0.53
N VAL A 80 -14.56 12.47 -0.17
CA VAL A 80 -13.59 12.14 -1.19
C VAL A 80 -14.32 11.83 -2.48
N LYS A 81 -13.79 12.35 -3.59
CA LYS A 81 -14.28 12.04 -4.92
C LYS A 81 -13.47 10.92 -5.54
N SER A 82 -14.17 9.90 -6.05
CA SER A 82 -13.60 8.85 -6.86
C SER A 82 -14.27 8.81 -8.23
N ARG A 83 -13.50 8.46 -9.25
CA ARG A 83 -14.01 8.22 -10.60
C ARG A 83 -14.93 7.01 -10.67
N SER A 84 -14.62 5.93 -9.95
CA SER A 84 -15.39 4.69 -10.09
C SER A 84 -16.63 4.63 -9.19
N VAL A 85 -16.67 5.39 -8.09
CA VAL A 85 -17.79 5.33 -7.11
C VAL A 85 -18.45 6.69 -6.84
N GLY A 86 -17.95 7.79 -7.42
CA GLY A 86 -18.47 9.13 -7.17
C GLY A 86 -17.95 9.72 -5.85
N GLU A 87 -18.73 10.60 -5.23
CA GLU A 87 -18.40 11.21 -3.94
C GLU A 87 -18.85 10.31 -2.79
N TYR A 88 -17.98 10.10 -1.81
CA TYR A 88 -18.27 9.27 -0.63
C TYR A 88 -17.53 9.79 0.60
N GLN A 89 -18.02 9.42 1.78
CA GLN A 89 -17.33 9.64 3.05
C GLN A 89 -16.27 8.58 3.28
N LEU A 90 -15.07 8.99 3.66
CA LEU A 90 -13.92 8.10 3.86
C LEU A 90 -14.25 6.94 4.82
N GLY A 91 -14.99 7.23 5.90
CA GLY A 91 -15.36 6.22 6.89
C GLY A 91 -16.32 5.14 6.41
N SER A 92 -16.96 5.33 5.26
CA SER A 92 -17.87 4.35 4.66
C SER A 92 -17.14 3.34 3.76
N LEU A 93 -15.88 3.60 3.38
CA LEU A 93 -15.13 2.76 2.44
C LEU A 93 -15.00 1.30 2.88
N TYR A 94 -14.64 1.09 4.14
CA TYR A 94 -14.45 -0.26 4.66
C TYR A 94 -15.76 -1.06 4.60
N LYS A 95 -16.87 -0.46 5.03
CA LYS A 95 -18.21 -1.06 4.98
C LYS A 95 -18.68 -1.33 3.55
N LEU A 96 -18.38 -0.42 2.61
CA LEU A 96 -18.74 -0.58 1.21
C LEU A 96 -18.07 -1.81 0.58
N GLY A 97 -16.78 -2.04 0.88
CA GLY A 97 -16.09 -3.23 0.37
C GLY A 97 -16.39 -4.52 1.14
N GLU A 98 -16.95 -4.45 2.35
CA GLU A 98 -17.34 -5.67 3.10
C GLU A 98 -18.47 -6.46 2.40
N TYR A 99 -19.34 -5.80 1.64
CA TYR A 99 -20.35 -6.49 0.82
C TYR A 99 -19.72 -7.49 -0.18
N GLU A 100 -18.52 -7.20 -0.66
CA GLU A 100 -17.75 -8.05 -1.58
C GLU A 100 -16.66 -8.87 -0.86
N ARG A 101 -16.62 -8.84 0.49
CA ARG A 101 -15.58 -9.44 1.34
C ARG A 101 -14.16 -8.88 1.09
N GLU A 102 -14.06 -7.69 0.49
CA GLU A 102 -12.81 -7.00 0.15
C GLU A 102 -12.63 -5.66 0.89
N GLY A 103 -13.37 -5.42 1.99
CA GLY A 103 -13.41 -4.12 2.70
C GLY A 103 -12.07 -3.43 2.90
N GLY A 104 -11.05 -4.16 3.35
CA GLY A 104 -9.70 -3.62 3.55
C GLY A 104 -8.96 -3.29 2.25
N GLU A 105 -9.08 -4.14 1.22
CA GLU A 105 -8.44 -3.90 -0.09
C GLU A 105 -9.12 -2.76 -0.85
N VAL A 106 -10.45 -2.67 -0.78
CA VAL A 106 -11.20 -1.55 -1.37
C VAL A 106 -10.80 -0.24 -0.69
N ALA A 107 -10.79 -0.19 0.65
CA ALA A 107 -10.37 1.00 1.39
C ALA A 107 -8.94 1.41 1.03
N ARG A 108 -8.00 0.45 1.02
CA ARG A 108 -6.60 0.67 0.64
C ARG A 108 -6.49 1.25 -0.77
N ARG A 109 -7.13 0.61 -1.75
CA ARG A 109 -7.07 1.00 -3.17
C ARG A 109 -7.65 2.39 -3.39
N LYS A 110 -8.79 2.70 -2.77
CA LYS A 110 -9.44 4.01 -2.89
C LYS A 110 -8.63 5.12 -2.24
N ILE A 111 -8.06 4.86 -1.08
CA ILE A 111 -7.16 5.80 -0.41
C ILE A 111 -5.88 6.01 -1.22
N GLN A 112 -5.33 4.95 -1.80
CA GLN A 112 -4.19 5.01 -2.72
C GLN A 112 -4.47 5.90 -3.94
N GLY A 113 -5.58 5.70 -4.64
CA GLY A 113 -5.91 6.50 -5.83
C GLY A 113 -6.21 7.95 -5.50
N PHE A 114 -6.97 8.18 -4.43
CA PHE A 114 -7.29 9.52 -3.94
C PHE A 114 -6.06 10.32 -3.53
N MET A 115 -5.16 9.75 -2.71
CA MET A 115 -3.94 10.43 -2.29
C MET A 115 -2.88 10.45 -3.39
N ARG A 116 -3.03 9.60 -4.42
CA ARG A 116 -2.06 9.37 -5.49
C ARG A 116 -0.70 8.93 -4.95
N ILE A 117 -0.72 8.04 -3.96
CA ILE A 117 0.47 7.51 -3.29
C ILE A 117 0.39 5.99 -3.18
N PRO A 118 1.52 5.27 -3.21
CA PRO A 118 1.49 3.83 -3.03
C PRO A 118 1.09 3.48 -1.59
N VAL A 119 0.04 2.67 -1.45
CA VAL A 119 -0.39 2.12 -0.16
C VAL A 119 -0.46 0.61 -0.33
N GLN A 120 0.51 -0.11 0.21
CA GLN A 120 0.62 -1.55 0.02
C GLN A 120 -0.20 -2.33 1.06
N GLY A 121 -0.24 -1.83 2.29
CA GLY A 121 -0.85 -2.54 3.41
C GLY A 121 -2.22 -2.01 3.84
N TYR A 122 -3.01 -2.86 4.48
CA TYR A 122 -4.11 -2.43 5.34
C TYR A 122 -4.14 -3.22 6.65
N LEU A 123 -4.62 -2.58 7.71
CA LEU A 123 -4.87 -3.18 9.02
C LEU A 123 -6.27 -2.79 9.48
N ILE A 124 -7.10 -3.78 9.78
CA ILE A 124 -8.43 -3.54 10.33
C ILE A 124 -8.39 -3.68 11.85
N THR A 125 -8.85 -2.64 12.56
CA THR A 125 -8.93 -2.62 14.02
C THR A 125 -10.36 -2.29 14.49
N GLY A 126 -10.82 -2.97 15.54
CA GLY A 126 -12.18 -2.77 16.07
C GLY A 126 -12.36 -1.53 16.94
N ASN A 127 -11.30 -0.76 17.22
CA ASN A 127 -11.40 0.44 18.06
C ASN A 127 -10.35 1.48 17.65
N SER A 128 -10.77 2.69 17.30
CA SER A 128 -9.93 3.74 16.68
C SER A 128 -9.60 4.91 17.62
N ASN A 129 -10.22 4.99 18.80
CA ASN A 129 -10.14 6.16 19.67
C ASN A 129 -8.84 6.23 20.52
N VAL A 130 -7.71 5.81 19.97
CA VAL A 130 -6.41 5.74 20.63
C VAL A 130 -5.38 6.45 19.75
N LYS A 131 -4.38 7.12 20.36
CA LYS A 131 -3.26 7.75 19.62
C LYS A 131 -2.71 6.82 18.55
N SER A 132 -2.43 7.37 17.37
CA SER A 132 -2.01 6.66 16.15
C SER A 132 -0.88 5.64 16.38
N ARG A 133 0.16 6.01 17.16
CA ARG A 133 1.28 5.10 17.49
C ARG A 133 0.86 3.86 18.28
N SER A 134 0.09 4.05 19.35
CA SER A 134 -0.42 2.95 20.18
C SER A 134 -1.46 2.11 19.44
N LEU A 135 -2.29 2.75 18.62
CA LEU A 135 -3.25 2.09 17.74
C LEU A 135 -2.52 1.13 16.79
N LEU A 136 -1.51 1.63 16.07
CA LEU A 136 -0.69 0.84 15.15
C LEU A 136 0.02 -0.32 15.86
N THR A 137 0.64 -0.04 17.01
CA THR A 137 1.37 -1.07 17.77
C THR A 137 0.43 -2.20 18.19
N ARG A 138 -0.75 -1.86 18.72
CA ARG A 138 -1.79 -2.83 19.09
C ARG A 138 -2.32 -3.57 17.86
N ALA A 139 -2.52 -2.88 16.75
CA ALA A 139 -3.01 -3.46 15.50
C ALA A 139 -2.02 -4.49 14.92
N LEU A 140 -0.72 -4.17 14.93
CA LEU A 140 0.33 -5.08 14.47
C LEU A 140 0.48 -6.29 15.38
N TRP A 141 0.46 -6.12 16.71
CA TRP A 141 0.44 -7.26 17.65
C TRP A 141 -0.79 -8.14 17.45
N GLY A 142 -1.96 -7.55 17.25
CA GLY A 142 -3.18 -8.28 16.91
C GLY A 142 -3.05 -9.05 15.60
N ARG A 143 -2.34 -8.51 14.60
CA ARG A 143 -2.04 -9.20 13.34
C ARG A 143 -1.09 -10.38 13.53
N VAL A 144 -0.02 -10.23 14.32
CA VAL A 144 0.90 -11.32 14.69
C VAL A 144 0.13 -12.46 15.37
N GLY A 145 -0.77 -12.12 16.30
CA GLY A 145 -1.66 -13.07 16.98
C GLY A 145 -2.82 -13.60 16.13
N GLY A 146 -2.96 -13.19 14.86
CA GLY A 146 -4.00 -13.66 13.94
C GLY A 146 -5.41 -13.13 14.20
N ARG A 147 -5.56 -12.09 15.03
CA ARG A 147 -6.86 -11.50 15.40
C ARG A 147 -7.34 -10.42 14.42
N ASN A 148 -6.42 -9.69 13.80
CA ASN A 148 -6.74 -8.57 12.92
C ASN A 148 -6.67 -8.99 11.44
N LYS A 149 -7.70 -8.61 10.67
CA LYS A 149 -7.72 -8.76 9.20
C LYS A 149 -6.70 -7.82 8.56
N SER A 150 -5.90 -8.33 7.62
CA SER A 150 -4.82 -7.61 6.95
C SER A 150 -4.28 -8.42 5.78
N ASN A 151 -3.67 -7.74 4.82
CA ASN A 151 -2.83 -8.35 3.79
C ASN A 151 -1.34 -8.49 4.19
N LEU A 152 -0.94 -7.98 5.36
CA LEU A 152 0.42 -8.13 5.91
C LEU A 152 0.73 -9.58 6.26
N SER A 153 1.95 -10.05 6.00
CA SER A 153 2.48 -11.29 6.60
C SER A 153 2.74 -11.11 8.11
N ARG A 154 2.93 -12.20 8.86
CA ARG A 154 3.30 -12.07 10.29
C ARG A 154 4.70 -11.48 10.44
N LEU A 155 5.61 -11.84 9.53
CA LEU A 155 6.96 -11.32 9.42
C LEU A 155 6.96 -9.80 9.15
N ASP A 156 6.10 -9.33 8.25
CA ASP A 156 5.93 -7.88 8.00
C ASP A 156 5.51 -7.17 9.29
N ALA A 157 4.51 -7.72 9.99
CA ALA A 157 4.00 -7.10 11.21
C ALA A 157 5.08 -7.01 12.31
N LEU A 158 5.90 -8.06 12.50
CA LEU A 158 7.05 -8.04 13.41
C LEU A 158 8.12 -7.03 12.98
N THR A 159 8.40 -6.96 11.68
CA THR A 159 9.37 -6.01 11.11
C THR A 159 8.91 -4.57 11.37
N LEU A 160 7.65 -4.25 11.09
CA LEU A 160 7.08 -2.94 11.35
C LEU A 160 7.06 -2.60 12.85
N LEU A 161 6.74 -3.56 13.72
CA LEU A 161 6.83 -3.38 15.18
C LEU A 161 8.25 -3.00 15.62
N SER A 162 9.27 -3.65 15.06
CA SER A 162 10.66 -3.30 15.35
C SER A 162 10.99 -1.87 14.90
N ARG A 163 10.52 -1.47 13.71
CA ARG A 163 10.73 -0.12 13.15
C ARG A 163 10.06 0.97 14.00
N ILE A 164 8.87 0.72 14.57
CA ILE A 164 8.19 1.68 15.48
C ILE A 164 9.03 2.05 16.70
N ASN A 165 9.90 1.15 17.15
CA ASN A 165 10.75 1.39 18.31
C ASN A 165 12.05 2.13 17.96
N ILE A 166 12.51 2.04 16.71
CA ILE A 166 13.80 2.56 16.27
C ILE A 166 13.65 3.87 15.48
N TYR A 167 12.52 4.05 14.79
CA TYR A 167 12.31 5.16 13.86
C TYR A 167 11.69 6.36 14.58
N THR A 168 11.96 7.55 14.05
CA THR A 168 11.38 8.79 14.57
C THR A 168 9.93 8.93 14.10
N TRP A 169 9.01 9.13 15.04
CA TRP A 169 7.59 9.30 14.75
C TRP A 169 7.25 10.76 14.47
N LYS A 170 6.62 11.03 13.32
CA LYS A 170 6.00 12.31 12.97
C LYS A 170 4.52 12.09 12.70
N GLU A 171 3.69 12.87 13.36
CA GLU A 171 2.24 12.82 13.22
C GLU A 171 1.76 14.16 12.68
N ALA A 172 1.05 14.15 11.55
CA ALA A 172 0.34 15.33 11.09
C ALA A 172 -1.07 15.30 11.65
N THR A 173 -1.37 16.28 12.49
CA THR A 173 -2.72 16.42 13.06
C THR A 173 -3.67 17.02 12.04
N GLN A 174 -4.97 16.85 12.26
CA GLN A 174 -6.00 17.49 11.45
C GLN A 174 -5.80 19.01 11.36
N ASP A 175 -5.44 19.66 12.46
CA ASP A 175 -5.18 21.11 12.49
C ASP A 175 -4.00 21.50 11.60
N GLU A 176 -2.95 20.67 11.54
CA GLU A 176 -1.82 20.90 10.63
C GLU A 176 -2.22 20.77 9.17
N LEU A 177 -3.03 19.76 8.85
CA LEU A 177 -3.57 19.55 7.50
C LEU A 177 -4.51 20.70 7.08
N ILE A 178 -5.31 21.23 8.01
CA ILE A 178 -6.14 22.42 7.78
C ILE A 178 -5.26 23.65 7.54
N ARG A 179 -4.24 23.88 8.38
CA ARG A 179 -3.28 24.99 8.21
C ARG A 179 -2.51 24.91 6.90
N ALA A 180 -2.23 23.71 6.43
CA ALA A 180 -1.58 23.47 5.14
C ALA A 180 -2.53 23.59 3.94
N GLY A 181 -3.84 23.79 4.16
CA GLY A 181 -4.85 23.85 3.10
C GLY A 181 -5.16 22.49 2.46
N VAL A 182 -4.63 21.40 3.01
CA VAL A 182 -4.93 20.02 2.58
C VAL A 182 -6.38 19.68 2.87
N LEU A 183 -6.86 20.14 4.02
CA LEU A 183 -8.26 20.02 4.43
C LEU A 183 -8.87 21.42 4.51
N THR A 184 -10.03 21.60 3.89
CA THR A 184 -10.81 22.84 4.02
C THR A 184 -12.20 22.51 4.51
N GLN A 185 -12.68 23.28 5.49
CA GLN A 185 -14.06 23.23 5.92
C GLN A 185 -14.85 24.30 5.16
N THR A 186 -15.81 23.88 4.34
CA THR A 186 -16.73 24.78 3.63
C THR A 186 -18.15 24.33 3.95
N ASP A 187 -18.99 25.22 4.47
CA ASP A 187 -20.39 24.92 4.82
C ASP A 187 -20.58 23.73 5.77
N GLY A 188 -19.64 23.54 6.72
CA GLY A 188 -19.65 22.41 7.65
C GLY A 188 -19.18 21.08 7.04
N ILE A 189 -18.83 21.06 5.76
CA ILE A 189 -18.33 19.89 5.04
C ILE A 189 -16.81 19.97 4.94
N MET A 190 -16.13 18.91 5.38
CA MET A 190 -14.69 18.75 5.22
C MET A 190 -14.38 18.22 3.82
N ARG A 191 -13.64 19.01 3.04
CA ARG A 191 -13.14 18.65 1.71
C ARG A 191 -11.63 18.49 1.73
N PHE A 192 -11.14 17.59 0.89
CA PHE A 192 -9.72 17.36 0.71
C PHE A 192 -9.23 17.86 -0.65
N HIS A 193 -8.06 18.49 -0.64
CA HIS A 193 -7.37 19.02 -1.82
C HIS A 193 -6.09 18.20 -2.06
N PRO A 194 -6.11 17.23 -2.99
CA PRO A 194 -4.96 16.34 -3.23
C PRO A 194 -3.69 17.09 -3.64
N GLU A 195 -3.82 18.16 -4.41
CA GLU A 195 -2.71 19.00 -4.87
C GLU A 195 -1.98 19.68 -3.70
N ARG A 196 -2.71 20.04 -2.64
CA ARG A 196 -2.13 20.63 -1.43
C ARG A 196 -1.47 19.59 -0.55
N LEU A 197 -1.98 18.35 -0.54
CA LEU A 197 -1.31 17.25 0.17
C LEU A 197 0.08 17.02 -0.41
N GLN A 198 0.22 17.05 -1.74
CA GLN A 198 1.51 16.87 -2.40
C GLN A 198 2.50 17.97 -2.01
N GLU A 199 2.05 19.24 -2.00
CA GLU A 199 2.86 20.36 -1.53
C GLU A 199 3.25 20.17 -0.05
N TYR A 200 2.31 19.80 0.82
CA TYR A 200 2.55 19.59 2.24
C TYR A 200 3.52 18.43 2.53
N VAL A 201 3.32 17.30 1.86
CA VAL A 201 4.13 16.09 2.03
C VAL A 201 5.52 16.29 1.43
N GLY A 202 5.61 16.85 0.23
CA GLY A 202 6.87 17.08 -0.49
C GLY A 202 7.72 18.23 0.07
N SER A 203 7.11 19.30 0.62
CA SER A 203 7.86 20.46 1.13
C SER A 203 8.26 20.37 2.60
N ARG A 204 7.52 19.63 3.43
CA ARG A 204 7.71 19.64 4.91
C ARG A 204 7.93 18.28 5.55
N LEU A 205 7.61 17.19 4.86
CA LEU A 205 7.62 15.88 5.49
C LEU A 205 8.73 14.98 4.97
N PHE A 206 8.88 14.81 3.64
CA PHE A 206 9.82 13.85 3.04
C PHE A 206 10.18 14.18 1.58
N ASP A 207 11.38 13.80 1.13
CA ASP A 207 11.62 13.62 -0.31
C ASP A 207 10.78 12.42 -0.77
N TRP A 208 9.81 12.68 -1.64
CA TRP A 208 8.73 11.76 -1.95
C TRP A 208 9.12 10.73 -3.04
N GLN A 209 10.30 10.89 -3.65
CA GLN A 209 10.79 10.02 -4.72
C GLN A 209 11.12 8.61 -4.18
N VAL A 210 10.17 7.68 -4.31
CA VAL A 210 10.33 6.29 -3.88
C VAL A 210 11.06 5.48 -4.96
N GLY A 211 12.39 5.44 -4.85
CA GLY A 211 13.17 4.26 -5.26
C GLY A 211 13.39 4.03 -6.75
N VAL A 212 12.94 4.92 -7.63
CA VAL A 212 13.21 4.89 -9.08
C VAL A 212 13.62 6.27 -9.56
N ALA A 213 14.66 6.84 -8.95
CA ALA A 213 15.06 8.22 -9.23
C ALA A 213 15.40 8.41 -10.72
N GLY A 214 14.60 9.23 -11.40
CA GLY A 214 14.89 9.75 -12.74
C GLY A 214 14.64 8.79 -13.91
N LEU A 215 13.96 7.65 -13.69
CA LEU A 215 13.59 6.78 -14.81
C LEU A 215 12.42 7.40 -15.58
N THR A 216 12.58 7.49 -16.89
CA THR A 216 11.63 8.14 -17.79
C THR A 216 10.45 7.22 -18.11
N VAL A 217 9.24 7.75 -17.94
CA VAL A 217 7.99 7.02 -18.21
C VAL A 217 7.08 7.83 -19.13
N ALA A 218 6.51 7.16 -20.13
CA ALA A 218 5.42 7.70 -20.91
C ALA A 218 4.10 7.02 -20.55
N VAL A 219 3.02 7.79 -20.47
CA VAL A 219 1.67 7.29 -20.22
C VAL A 219 0.85 7.40 -21.50
N VAL A 220 0.27 6.30 -21.94
CA VAL A 220 -0.65 6.25 -23.08
C VAL A 220 -2.03 5.85 -22.57
N ASN A 221 -2.99 6.78 -22.66
CA ASN A 221 -4.35 6.55 -22.21
C ASN A 221 -5.16 5.82 -23.29
N ASN A 222 -5.33 4.51 -23.10
CA ASN A 222 -6.16 3.65 -23.94
C ASN A 222 -7.51 3.35 -23.28
N SER A 223 -7.87 4.01 -22.19
CA SER A 223 -9.14 3.73 -21.49
C SER A 223 -10.35 4.37 -22.16
N GLY A 224 -10.14 5.43 -22.95
CA GLY A 224 -11.21 6.29 -23.46
C GLY A 224 -11.82 7.22 -22.40
N ILE A 225 -11.28 7.23 -21.17
CA ILE A 225 -11.75 8.09 -20.07
C ILE A 225 -10.85 9.32 -19.96
N ASP A 226 -11.46 10.50 -20.08
CA ASP A 226 -10.74 11.77 -20.00
C ASP A 226 -10.11 12.01 -18.62
N GLY A 227 -8.83 12.41 -18.66
CA GLY A 227 -8.03 12.70 -17.47
C GLY A 227 -7.47 11.47 -16.74
N LEU A 228 -7.87 10.23 -17.06
CA LEU A 228 -7.37 9.04 -16.37
C LEU A 228 -5.85 8.84 -16.58
N GLY A 229 -5.35 9.11 -17.78
CA GLY A 229 -3.91 9.11 -18.04
C GLY A 229 -3.15 10.16 -17.22
N GLY A 230 -3.77 11.31 -16.95
CA GLY A 230 -3.21 12.34 -16.08
C GLY A 230 -3.14 11.89 -14.62
N ASP A 231 -4.20 11.24 -14.12
CA ASP A 231 -4.21 10.70 -12.75
C ASP A 231 -3.11 9.64 -12.54
N ILE A 232 -2.89 8.78 -13.54
CA ILE A 232 -1.79 7.81 -13.52
C ILE A 232 -0.43 8.52 -13.60
N ALA A 233 -0.29 9.54 -14.45
CA ALA A 233 0.95 10.32 -14.55
C ALA A 233 1.31 10.99 -13.21
N ASP A 234 0.34 11.61 -12.54
CA ASP A 234 0.53 12.21 -11.23
C ASP A 234 0.94 11.15 -10.18
N PHE A 235 0.33 9.96 -10.24
CA PHE A 235 0.70 8.84 -9.39
C PHE A 235 2.14 8.37 -9.64
N LEU A 236 2.55 8.22 -10.89
CA LEU A 236 3.90 7.77 -11.26
C LEU A 236 4.96 8.83 -10.91
N THR A 237 4.65 10.10 -11.12
CA THR A 237 5.49 11.22 -10.68
C THR A 237 5.70 11.17 -9.16
N ASN A 238 4.62 10.87 -8.42
CA ASN A 238 4.67 10.63 -6.99
C ASN A 238 5.46 9.37 -6.62
N LEU A 239 5.63 8.39 -7.50
CA LEU A 239 6.55 7.27 -7.23
C LEU A 239 8.01 7.66 -7.44
N GLY A 240 8.30 8.82 -8.04
CA GLY A 240 9.66 9.29 -8.36
C GLY A 240 10.08 9.03 -9.81
N PHE A 241 9.17 8.56 -10.67
CA PHE A 241 9.42 8.48 -12.11
C PHE A 241 9.37 9.86 -12.75
N ASP A 242 10.14 10.06 -13.81
CA ASP A 242 10.07 11.25 -14.65
C ASP A 242 9.05 11.02 -15.76
N VAL A 243 7.85 11.57 -15.62
CA VAL A 243 6.80 11.40 -16.63
C VAL A 243 7.02 12.38 -17.78
N VAL A 244 7.61 11.89 -18.87
CA VAL A 244 8.03 12.71 -20.02
C VAL A 244 6.92 12.95 -21.04
N ALA A 245 5.85 12.14 -21.02
CA ALA A 245 4.73 12.29 -21.93
C ALA A 245 3.44 11.66 -21.39
N VAL A 246 2.31 12.32 -21.64
CA VAL A 246 0.96 11.75 -21.49
C VAL A 246 0.25 11.91 -22.84
N ARG A 247 -0.13 10.79 -23.47
CA ARG A 247 -0.77 10.77 -24.80
C ARG A 247 -2.09 10.02 -24.74
N SER A 248 -3.01 10.32 -25.64
CA SER A 248 -4.18 9.46 -25.89
C SER A 248 -3.82 8.36 -26.87
N GLY A 249 -4.20 7.13 -26.55
CA GLY A 249 -4.09 5.99 -27.45
C GLY A 249 -5.13 6.05 -28.57
N THR A 250 -4.84 5.38 -29.68
CA THR A 250 -5.77 5.28 -30.83
C THR A 250 -6.79 4.15 -30.68
N GLU A 251 -6.49 3.15 -29.85
CA GLU A 251 -7.35 2.00 -29.59
C GLU A 251 -7.76 1.93 -28.13
N GLN A 252 -9.04 1.69 -27.86
CA GLN A 252 -9.51 1.46 -26.51
C GLN A 252 -9.10 0.06 -26.03
N LYS A 253 -8.60 -0.05 -24.81
CA LYS A 253 -8.18 -1.31 -24.17
C LYS A 253 -8.80 -1.41 -22.79
N GLU A 254 -9.27 -2.61 -22.43
CA GLU A 254 -9.85 -2.88 -21.12
C GLU A 254 -8.79 -3.01 -20.02
N VAL A 255 -7.62 -3.56 -20.35
CA VAL A 255 -6.58 -3.94 -19.39
C VAL A 255 -5.36 -3.05 -19.55
N SER A 256 -4.86 -2.54 -18.43
CA SER A 256 -3.62 -1.77 -18.36
C SER A 256 -2.40 -2.68 -18.46
N ARG A 257 -1.33 -2.21 -19.10
CA ARG A 257 -0.07 -2.97 -19.23
C ARG A 257 1.15 -2.06 -19.18
N VAL A 258 2.28 -2.66 -18.78
CA VAL A 258 3.58 -2.01 -18.73
C VAL A 258 4.45 -2.58 -19.85
N VAL A 259 5.10 -1.68 -20.59
CA VAL A 259 6.04 -2.02 -21.66
C VAL A 259 7.38 -1.39 -21.35
N THR A 260 8.48 -2.09 -21.61
CA THR A 260 9.82 -1.55 -21.44
C THR A 260 10.77 -1.99 -22.55
N SER A 261 11.78 -1.18 -22.83
CA SER A 261 12.81 -1.49 -23.84
C SER A 261 13.85 -2.52 -23.36
N ASP A 262 13.98 -2.74 -22.05
CA ASP A 262 14.90 -3.72 -21.48
C ASP A 262 14.33 -4.31 -20.19
N SER A 263 13.67 -5.47 -20.33
CA SER A 263 13.00 -6.15 -19.21
C SER A 263 13.97 -6.62 -18.13
N LYS A 264 15.25 -6.82 -18.46
CA LYS A 264 16.26 -7.27 -17.50
C LYS A 264 16.82 -6.11 -16.71
N LYS A 265 17.11 -4.99 -17.36
CA LYS A 265 17.66 -3.78 -16.73
C LYS A 265 16.66 -3.15 -15.77
N TYR A 266 15.39 -3.04 -16.17
CA TYR A 266 14.34 -2.37 -15.39
C TYR A 266 13.41 -3.33 -14.67
N ARG A 267 13.83 -4.59 -14.51
CA ARG A 267 13.02 -5.66 -13.93
C ARG A 267 12.41 -5.26 -12.59
N ARG A 268 13.21 -4.64 -11.72
CA ARG A 268 12.81 -4.33 -10.34
C ARG A 268 11.72 -3.26 -10.27
N GLU A 269 11.79 -2.28 -11.17
CA GLU A 269 10.89 -1.15 -11.31
C GLU A 269 9.57 -1.60 -11.93
N VAL A 270 9.68 -2.40 -13.00
CA VAL A 270 8.54 -3.00 -13.68
C VAL A 270 7.79 -3.97 -12.77
N ASP A 271 8.49 -4.91 -12.12
CA ASP A 271 7.91 -5.83 -11.13
C ASP A 271 7.21 -5.05 -10.01
N TYR A 272 7.78 -3.91 -9.59
CA TYR A 272 7.17 -3.07 -8.57
C TYR A 272 5.86 -2.43 -9.03
N LEU A 273 5.81 -1.86 -10.24
CA LEU A 273 4.58 -1.27 -10.80
C LEU A 273 3.48 -2.33 -10.96
N GLN A 274 3.83 -3.50 -11.47
CA GLN A 274 2.87 -4.59 -11.68
C GLN A 274 2.27 -5.08 -10.37
N ASN A 275 3.11 -5.30 -9.35
CA ASN A 275 2.64 -5.71 -8.03
C ASN A 275 1.81 -4.63 -7.34
N LEU A 276 2.16 -3.35 -7.54
CA LEU A 276 1.45 -2.22 -6.94
C LEU A 276 0.04 -2.03 -7.52
N PHE A 277 -0.10 -2.17 -8.83
CA PHE A 277 -1.37 -1.97 -9.53
C PHE A 277 -2.16 -3.26 -9.79
N GLY A 278 -1.52 -4.42 -9.64
CA GLY A 278 -2.10 -5.71 -10.01
C GLY A 278 -2.22 -5.92 -11.52
N TRP A 279 -1.32 -5.31 -12.30
CA TRP A 279 -1.32 -5.40 -13.76
C TRP A 279 -0.58 -6.66 -14.25
N PRO A 280 -0.86 -7.12 -15.49
CA PRO A 280 -0.23 -8.32 -16.07
C PRO A 280 1.29 -8.22 -16.21
N GLU A 281 1.91 -9.35 -16.58
CA GLU A 281 3.34 -9.40 -16.91
C GLU A 281 3.71 -8.39 -17.99
N ALA A 282 4.91 -7.81 -17.89
CA ALA A 282 5.30 -6.67 -18.70
C ALA A 282 5.90 -7.18 -19.98
N GLU A 283 5.66 -6.42 -21.05
CA GLU A 283 6.11 -6.79 -22.37
C GLU A 283 7.41 -6.04 -22.70
N GLU A 284 8.37 -6.74 -23.29
CA GLU A 284 9.55 -6.10 -23.86
C GLU A 284 9.22 -5.67 -25.29
N ALA A 285 9.25 -4.35 -25.53
CA ALA A 285 9.03 -3.79 -26.86
C ALA A 285 9.75 -2.43 -26.99
N ASP A 286 9.84 -1.92 -28.21
CA ASP A 286 10.48 -0.63 -28.46
C ASP A 286 9.68 0.52 -27.83
N THR A 287 10.38 1.36 -27.07
CA THR A 287 9.83 2.53 -26.37
C THR A 287 10.41 3.86 -26.91
N GLN A 288 11.27 3.82 -27.93
CA GLN A 288 11.97 5.00 -28.46
C GLN A 288 11.02 6.10 -28.98
N ASP A 289 9.90 5.73 -29.59
CA ASP A 289 8.88 6.66 -30.11
C ASP A 289 8.25 7.56 -29.02
N TYR A 290 8.36 7.12 -27.77
CA TYR A 290 7.87 7.82 -26.60
C TYR A 290 8.98 8.56 -25.84
N ARG A 291 10.24 8.37 -26.23
CA ARG A 291 11.44 8.90 -25.55
C ARG A 291 11.45 8.55 -24.05
N ALA A 292 11.00 7.34 -23.73
CA ALA A 292 10.89 6.85 -22.37
C ALA A 292 11.50 5.44 -22.25
N GLU A 293 11.94 5.07 -21.06
CA GLU A 293 12.45 3.73 -20.75
C GLU A 293 11.32 2.74 -20.45
N ILE A 294 10.21 3.25 -19.92
CA ILE A 294 8.97 2.51 -19.66
C ILE A 294 7.79 3.24 -20.29
N VAL A 295 6.85 2.48 -20.85
CA VAL A 295 5.57 2.97 -21.34
C VAL A 295 4.45 2.27 -20.57
N VAL A 296 3.57 3.05 -19.96
CA VAL A 296 2.37 2.55 -19.27
C VAL A 296 1.16 2.80 -20.17
N TYR A 297 0.56 1.72 -20.66
CA TYR A 297 -0.71 1.77 -21.37
C TYR A 297 -1.84 1.62 -20.36
N VAL A 298 -2.66 2.65 -20.23
CA VAL A 298 -3.75 2.71 -19.25
C VAL A 298 -5.04 2.20 -19.88
N GLY A 299 -5.57 1.10 -19.36
CA GLY A 299 -6.87 0.54 -19.75
C GLY A 299 -8.02 1.04 -18.88
N VAL A 300 -9.24 0.58 -19.18
CA VAL A 300 -10.45 0.90 -18.41
C VAL A 300 -10.34 0.43 -16.96
N ASP A 301 -9.69 -0.71 -16.71
CA ASP A 301 -9.46 -1.27 -15.37
C ASP A 301 -8.81 -0.31 -14.36
N ALA A 302 -7.94 0.59 -14.83
CA ALA A 302 -7.29 1.60 -14.00
C ALA A 302 -8.28 2.57 -13.34
N VAL A 303 -9.51 2.71 -13.87
CA VAL A 303 -10.56 3.52 -13.23
C VAL A 303 -10.85 3.04 -11.81
N LYS A 304 -10.67 1.75 -11.52
CA LYS A 304 -10.93 1.19 -10.19
C LYS A 304 -9.97 1.71 -9.12
N LEU A 305 -8.80 2.20 -9.54
CA LEU A 305 -7.82 2.82 -8.64
C LEU A 305 -8.33 4.16 -8.14
N PHE A 306 -8.94 4.95 -9.03
CA PHE A 306 -9.43 6.29 -8.75
C PHE A 306 -10.91 6.32 -8.46
#